data_AF-T5LPU5-F1
#
_entry.id   AF-T5LPU5-F1
#
_cell.length_a   1.000
_cell.length_b   1.000
_cell.length_c   1.000
_cell.angle_alpha   90.00
_cell.angle_beta   90.00
_cell.angle_gamma   90.00
#
_symmetry.space_group_name_H-M   'P 1'
#
loop_
_entity.id
_entity.type
_entity.pdbx_description
1 polymer ?
#
loop_
_entity_poly.entity_id
_entity_poly.type
_entity_poly.pdbx_seq_one_letter_code
_entity_poly.pdbx_strand_id
1 'polypeptide(L)'
;MIELSNTQESKMLTFLEIFKGSIMKKLILMCLVIATMFANVESTSKNPFDKIAPLDKIRAGSDNIIYQWEDEPLPSFDCDKDTNTAETLICFGRWRYNAVLDNFYTSYYHIIMQNIPDDKKATIKKIAKEMIKERNNEVEQADEEIQKYNNEMYTDEERVGKRSGLQLSWEESIGDIISAHYKSAIMEFTRFILQYDPHLFMQIFHTHTEEYKIIFQDKEIEYYDVLGALYLDNLIDKTGKLIVKVDSK
;
A
#
# COMPACT_ATOMS: atom_id res chain seq x y z
N MET A 1 9.78 -4.05 -35.20
CA MET A 1 10.93 -4.95 -35.46
C MET A 1 11.44 -5.37 -34.09
N ILE A 2 10.96 -6.50 -33.58
CA ILE A 2 11.30 -7.03 -32.26
C ILE A 2 12.09 -8.31 -32.54
N GLU A 3 13.38 -8.30 -32.23
CA GLU A 3 14.23 -9.49 -32.25
C GLU A 3 13.78 -10.43 -31.12
N LEU A 4 13.20 -11.57 -31.50
CA LEU A 4 12.99 -12.71 -30.62
C LEU A 4 14.32 -13.49 -30.54
N SER A 5 14.71 -13.86 -29.32
CA SER A 5 15.97 -14.54 -29.04
C SER A 5 16.03 -15.94 -29.67
N ASN A 6 17.19 -16.28 -30.22
CA ASN A 6 17.54 -17.56 -30.88
C ASN A 6 17.32 -18.84 -30.03
N THR A 7 16.82 -18.73 -28.81
CA THR A 7 16.56 -19.86 -27.90
C THR A 7 15.11 -20.38 -27.99
N GLN A 8 14.17 -19.61 -28.55
CA GLN A 8 12.79 -20.06 -28.78
C GLN A 8 12.62 -20.87 -30.07
N GLU A 9 13.34 -20.53 -31.15
CA GLU A 9 13.26 -21.27 -32.42
C GLU A 9 13.74 -22.72 -32.31
N SER A 10 14.80 -22.96 -31.52
CA SER A 10 15.35 -24.32 -31.33
C SER A 10 14.36 -25.27 -30.64
N LYS A 11 13.56 -24.78 -29.69
CA LYS A 11 12.52 -25.58 -29.01
C LYS A 11 11.28 -25.80 -29.89
N MET A 12 11.03 -24.91 -30.85
CA MET A 12 9.90 -25.05 -31.78
C MET A 12 10.18 -26.12 -32.85
N LEU A 13 11.43 -26.22 -33.30
CA LEU A 13 11.85 -27.23 -34.29
C LEU A 13 11.83 -28.65 -33.74
N THR A 14 12.14 -28.87 -32.45
CA THR A 14 12.03 -30.21 -31.84
C THR A 14 10.58 -30.65 -31.61
N PHE A 15 9.63 -29.71 -31.52
CA PHE A 15 8.20 -30.00 -31.33
C PHE A 15 7.51 -30.47 -32.62
N LEU A 16 8.05 -30.11 -33.79
CA LEU A 16 7.48 -30.44 -35.09
C LEU A 16 7.76 -31.88 -35.56
N GLU A 17 8.76 -32.58 -34.99
CA GLU A 17 9.06 -33.98 -35.35
C GLU A 17 8.16 -35.03 -34.68
N ILE A 18 7.29 -34.63 -33.73
CA ILE A 18 6.33 -35.54 -33.06
C ILE A 18 5.01 -35.69 -33.87
N PHE A 19 4.95 -35.17 -35.11
CA PHE A 19 3.71 -35.09 -35.91
C PHE A 19 3.46 -36.25 -36.89
N LYS A 20 3.92 -37.48 -36.60
CA LYS A 20 3.61 -38.70 -37.38
C LYS A 20 2.67 -39.67 -36.65
N GLY A 21 1.53 -39.18 -36.16
CA GLY A 21 0.52 -40.00 -35.48
C GLY A 21 -0.93 -39.70 -35.93
N SER A 22 -1.75 -40.77 -35.93
CA SER A 22 -3.18 -40.81 -36.29
C SER A 22 -3.98 -39.59 -35.85
N ILE A 23 -4.89 -39.14 -36.71
CA ILE A 23 -5.82 -38.00 -36.53
C ILE A 23 -6.50 -37.99 -35.15
N MET A 24 -6.77 -39.17 -34.58
CA MET A 24 -7.39 -39.32 -33.26
C MET A 24 -6.48 -38.82 -32.11
N LYS A 25 -5.15 -39.01 -32.20
CA LYS A 25 -4.19 -38.49 -31.22
C LYS A 25 -4.05 -36.96 -31.31
N LYS A 26 -4.18 -36.40 -32.53
CA LYS A 26 -4.16 -34.94 -32.74
C LYS A 26 -5.39 -34.27 -32.13
N LEU A 27 -6.57 -34.88 -32.29
CA LEU A 27 -7.81 -34.41 -31.66
C LEU A 27 -7.75 -34.48 -30.13
N ILE A 28 -7.24 -35.58 -29.56
CA ILE A 28 -7.06 -35.74 -28.11
C ILE A 28 -6.07 -34.72 -27.56
N LEU A 29 -4.93 -34.52 -28.24
CA LEU A 29 -3.92 -33.54 -27.81
C LEU A 29 -4.43 -32.10 -27.95
N MET A 30 -5.18 -31.79 -29.01
CA MET A 30 -5.79 -30.47 -29.18
C MET A 30 -6.87 -30.23 -28.11
N CYS A 31 -7.66 -31.24 -27.75
CA CYS A 31 -8.60 -31.14 -26.62
C CYS A 31 -7.86 -30.99 -25.28
N LEU A 32 -6.71 -31.64 -25.09
CA LEU A 32 -5.87 -31.49 -23.88
C LEU A 32 -5.22 -30.11 -23.79
N VAL A 33 -4.73 -29.55 -24.89
CA VAL A 33 -4.17 -28.18 -24.93
C VAL A 33 -5.26 -27.14 -24.71
N ILE A 34 -6.44 -27.34 -25.30
CA ILE A 34 -7.62 -26.50 -25.02
C ILE A 34 -8.01 -26.65 -23.55
N ALA A 35 -8.10 -27.87 -23.01
CA ALA A 35 -8.41 -28.11 -21.61
C ALA A 35 -7.36 -27.53 -20.66
N THR A 36 -6.06 -27.51 -20.98
CA THR A 36 -5.04 -26.85 -20.15
C THR A 36 -5.05 -25.34 -20.30
N MET A 37 -5.40 -24.81 -21.48
CA MET A 37 -5.62 -23.38 -21.68
C MET A 37 -6.88 -22.87 -20.97
N PHE A 38 -7.93 -23.69 -20.86
CA PHE A 38 -9.16 -23.38 -20.12
C PHE A 38 -9.15 -23.80 -18.65
N ALA A 39 -8.30 -24.74 -18.23
CA ALA A 39 -8.08 -25.04 -16.81
C ALA A 39 -7.35 -23.91 -16.06
N ASN A 40 -6.74 -22.98 -16.80
CA ASN A 40 -6.22 -21.72 -16.26
C ASN A 40 -7.29 -20.61 -16.20
N VAL A 41 -8.53 -20.87 -16.59
CA VAL A 41 -9.66 -19.93 -16.49
C VAL A 41 -10.52 -20.28 -15.28
N GLU A 42 -9.89 -20.34 -14.09
CA GLU A 42 -10.56 -20.11 -12.80
C GLU A 42 -9.54 -19.94 -11.66
N SER A 43 -8.45 -19.23 -11.91
CA SER A 43 -7.77 -18.53 -10.83
C SER A 43 -8.34 -17.12 -10.77
N THR A 44 -9.62 -17.00 -10.38
CA THR A 44 -10.02 -15.77 -9.66
C THR A 44 -9.20 -15.80 -8.39
N SER A 45 -8.02 -15.19 -8.41
CA SER A 45 -7.34 -14.75 -7.21
C SER A 45 -8.36 -13.87 -6.50
N LYS A 46 -9.15 -14.46 -5.59
CA LYS A 46 -10.20 -13.76 -4.88
C LYS A 46 -9.53 -12.57 -4.20
N ASN A 47 -10.09 -11.38 -4.40
CA ASN A 47 -9.58 -10.20 -3.76
C ASN A 47 -9.59 -10.47 -2.24
N PRO A 48 -8.46 -10.33 -1.52
CA PRO A 48 -8.41 -10.67 -0.10
C PRO A 48 -9.44 -9.90 0.73
N PHE A 49 -9.87 -8.72 0.26
CA PHE A 49 -10.94 -7.93 0.86
C PHE A 49 -12.32 -8.62 0.84
N ASP A 50 -12.61 -9.48 -0.14
CA ASP A 50 -13.94 -10.11 -0.31
C ASP A 50 -14.38 -10.93 0.90
N LYS A 51 -13.42 -11.39 1.71
CA LYS A 51 -13.67 -12.15 2.93
C LYS A 51 -13.86 -11.27 4.17
N ILE A 52 -13.45 -10.00 4.11
CA ILE A 52 -13.63 -9.02 5.18
C ILE A 52 -14.99 -8.34 4.97
N ALA A 53 -15.16 -7.69 3.82
CA ALA A 53 -16.39 -7.02 3.42
C ALA A 53 -16.43 -6.74 1.91
N PRO A 54 -17.62 -6.55 1.31
CA PRO A 54 -17.74 -6.03 -0.04
C PRO A 54 -16.95 -4.72 -0.24
N LEU A 55 -16.29 -4.56 -1.38
CA LEU A 55 -15.40 -3.44 -1.67
C LEU A 55 -16.11 -2.07 -1.60
N ASP A 56 -17.38 -2.00 -1.98
CA ASP A 56 -18.20 -0.79 -1.86
C ASP A 56 -18.38 -0.38 -0.40
N LYS A 57 -18.56 -1.34 0.52
CA LYS A 57 -18.61 -1.05 1.96
C LYS A 57 -17.26 -0.63 2.51
N ILE A 58 -16.19 -1.27 2.05
CA ILE A 58 -14.82 -0.90 2.45
C ILE A 58 -14.54 0.55 2.09
N ARG A 59 -14.83 0.94 0.84
CA ARG A 59 -14.64 2.32 0.37
C ARG A 59 -15.49 3.31 1.14
N ALA A 60 -16.75 2.98 1.44
CA ALA A 60 -17.59 3.81 2.30
C ALA A 60 -17.02 3.92 3.73
N GLY A 61 -16.39 2.87 4.25
CA GLY A 61 -15.64 2.90 5.51
C GLY A 61 -14.46 3.86 5.47
N SER A 62 -13.68 3.81 4.39
CA SER A 62 -12.57 4.75 4.14
C SER A 62 -13.06 6.19 4.01
N ASP A 63 -14.14 6.41 3.26
CA ASP A 63 -14.75 7.73 3.10
C ASP A 63 -15.14 8.31 4.46
N ASN A 64 -15.72 7.47 5.33
CA ASN A 64 -16.14 7.88 6.66
C ASN A 64 -14.97 8.32 7.54
N ILE A 65 -13.77 7.79 7.39
CA ILE A 65 -12.62 8.19 8.24
C ILE A 65 -11.75 9.27 7.59
N ILE A 66 -11.79 9.40 6.26
CA ILE A 66 -10.96 10.38 5.52
C ILE A 66 -11.69 11.69 5.27
N TYR A 67 -13.01 11.66 5.08
CA TYR A 67 -13.81 12.83 4.68
C TYR A 67 -14.76 13.35 5.77
N GLN A 68 -14.61 12.93 7.03
CA GLN A 68 -15.41 13.48 8.13
C GLN A 68 -14.92 14.89 8.52
N TRP A 69 -15.85 15.85 8.49
CA TRP A 69 -15.59 17.29 8.68
C TRP A 69 -15.80 17.79 10.13
N GLU A 70 -16.39 16.98 11.00
CA GLU A 70 -16.81 17.45 12.35
C GLU A 70 -15.72 17.27 13.42
N ASP A 71 -14.86 16.25 13.30
CA ASP A 71 -13.70 16.02 14.17
C ASP A 71 -12.50 15.65 13.28
N GLU A 72 -11.73 16.64 12.84
CA GLU A 72 -10.60 16.39 11.94
C GLU A 72 -9.56 15.49 12.61
N PRO A 73 -9.18 14.34 12.00
CA PRO A 73 -8.17 13.48 12.56
C PRO A 73 -6.82 14.19 12.51
N LEU A 74 -6.34 14.60 13.68
CA LEU A 74 -4.97 15.07 13.84
C LEU A 74 -4.01 13.89 13.68
N PRO A 75 -2.82 14.12 13.10
CA PRO A 75 -1.79 13.09 13.03
C PRO A 75 -1.28 12.69 14.42
N SER A 76 -0.41 11.69 14.44
CA SER A 76 0.16 11.14 15.67
C SER A 76 1.18 12.06 16.34
N PHE A 77 1.57 13.15 15.68
CA PHE A 77 2.51 14.17 16.15
C PHE A 77 1.84 15.55 16.29
N ASP A 78 2.57 16.46 16.94
CA ASP A 78 2.10 17.82 17.25
C ASP A 78 2.28 18.75 16.04
N CYS A 79 1.16 19.20 15.46
CA CYS A 79 1.15 20.09 14.29
C CYS A 79 1.69 21.50 14.59
N ASP A 80 1.78 21.92 15.85
CA ASP A 80 2.37 23.22 16.21
C ASP A 80 3.90 23.20 16.19
N LYS A 81 4.49 22.01 15.97
CA LYS A 81 5.94 21.78 15.92
C LYS A 81 6.40 21.27 14.56
N ASP A 82 5.59 21.44 13.51
CA ASP A 82 5.94 20.96 12.18
C ASP A 82 7.26 21.57 11.71
N THR A 83 8.14 20.70 11.20
CA THR A 83 9.53 21.08 10.87
C THR A 83 9.86 21.00 9.40
N ASN A 84 8.99 20.35 8.60
CA ASN A 84 9.26 20.03 7.20
C ASN A 84 7.97 19.95 6.38
N THR A 85 8.13 20.03 5.06
CA THR A 85 7.06 20.02 4.08
C THR A 85 6.12 18.81 4.21
N ALA A 86 6.64 17.63 4.55
CA ALA A 86 5.82 16.45 4.72
C ALA A 86 4.87 16.58 5.92
N GLU A 87 5.38 17.04 7.07
CA GLU A 87 4.56 17.29 8.27
C GLU A 87 3.53 18.39 8.03
N THR A 88 3.92 19.47 7.34
CA THR A 88 2.98 20.54 6.95
C THR A 88 1.83 19.99 6.11
N LEU A 89 2.10 19.12 5.12
CA LEU A 89 1.02 18.50 4.33
C LEU A 89 0.17 17.56 5.18
N ILE A 90 0.77 16.75 6.05
CA ILE A 90 0.01 15.82 6.90
C ILE A 90 -0.94 16.60 7.83
N CYS A 91 -0.50 17.73 8.38
CA CYS A 91 -1.29 18.56 9.29
C CYS A 91 -2.37 19.40 8.58
N PHE A 92 -2.02 20.01 7.45
CA PHE A 92 -2.83 21.09 6.86
C PHE A 92 -3.28 20.80 5.42
N GLY A 93 -2.84 19.69 4.83
CA GLY A 93 -3.28 19.26 3.51
C GLY A 93 -4.77 18.98 3.49
N ARG A 94 -5.38 19.22 2.32
CA ARG A 94 -6.83 19.07 2.13
C ARG A 94 -7.30 17.64 2.36
N TRP A 95 -6.47 16.66 2.01
CA TRP A 95 -6.78 15.24 2.11
C TRP A 95 -6.25 14.67 3.42
N ARG A 96 -7.16 14.30 4.33
CA ARG A 96 -6.81 13.75 5.65
C ARG A 96 -6.27 12.31 5.61
N TYR A 97 -6.25 11.70 4.44
CA TYR A 97 -5.72 10.36 4.22
C TYR A 97 -4.33 10.15 4.83
N ASN A 98 -3.41 11.10 4.65
CA ASN A 98 -2.06 10.98 5.21
C ASN A 98 -2.01 11.06 6.75
N ALA A 99 -2.91 11.83 7.38
CA ALA A 99 -3.01 11.89 8.84
C ALA A 99 -3.60 10.59 9.43
N VAL A 100 -4.62 10.03 8.78
CA VAL A 100 -5.21 8.74 9.16
C VAL A 100 -4.20 7.61 8.98
N LEU A 101 -3.46 7.61 7.87
CA LEU A 101 -2.40 6.63 7.61
C LEU A 101 -1.24 6.76 8.59
N ASP A 102 -0.83 7.98 8.95
CA ASP A 102 0.15 8.23 10.01
C ASP A 102 -0.31 7.68 11.37
N ASN A 103 -1.57 7.90 11.73
CA ASN A 103 -2.15 7.34 12.95
C ASN A 103 -2.11 5.80 12.96
N PHE A 104 -2.45 5.16 11.84
CA PHE A 104 -2.36 3.72 11.71
C PHE A 104 -0.89 3.24 11.81
N TYR A 105 0.01 3.84 11.03
CA TYR A 105 1.44 3.54 11.06
C TYR A 105 2.02 3.63 12.47
N THR A 106 1.78 4.74 13.16
CA THR A 106 2.37 5.03 14.47
C THR A 106 1.79 4.11 15.55
N SER A 107 0.49 3.85 15.53
CA SER A 107 -0.13 2.90 16.47
C SER A 107 0.36 1.47 16.23
N TYR A 108 0.53 1.06 14.97
CA TYR A 108 1.08 -0.25 14.62
C TYR A 108 2.54 -0.40 15.07
N TYR A 109 3.37 0.61 14.80
CA TYR A 109 4.75 0.70 15.31
C TYR A 109 4.78 0.54 16.84
N HIS A 110 3.94 1.27 17.57
CA HIS A 110 3.93 1.22 19.04
C HIS A 110 3.52 -0.14 19.58
N ILE A 111 2.48 -0.76 19.03
CA ILE A 111 2.05 -2.10 19.45
C ILE A 111 3.18 -3.11 19.24
N ILE A 112 3.86 -3.06 18.08
CA ILE A 112 5.02 -3.92 17.82
C ILE A 112 6.11 -3.67 18.86
N MET A 113 6.51 -2.41 19.05
CA MET A 113 7.58 -2.02 19.96
C MET A 113 7.30 -2.36 21.44
N GLN A 114 6.03 -2.45 21.83
CA GLN A 114 5.64 -2.85 23.19
C GLN A 114 5.73 -4.36 23.41
N ASN A 115 5.52 -5.16 22.35
CA ASN A 115 5.32 -6.61 22.48
C ASN A 115 6.49 -7.46 21.97
N ILE A 116 7.44 -6.89 21.21
CA ILE A 116 8.63 -7.63 20.77
C ILE A 116 9.78 -7.59 21.82
N PRO A 117 10.67 -8.59 21.83
CA PRO A 117 11.86 -8.59 22.67
C PRO A 117 12.80 -7.38 22.44
N ASP A 118 13.50 -6.94 23.48
CA ASP A 118 14.38 -5.76 23.42
C ASP A 118 15.50 -5.87 22.37
N ASP A 119 16.05 -7.07 22.15
CA ASP A 119 17.09 -7.32 21.13
C ASP A 119 16.58 -7.13 19.70
N LYS A 120 15.26 -7.15 19.50
CA LYS A 120 14.57 -6.97 18.20
C LYS A 120 14.15 -5.54 17.94
N LYS A 121 13.97 -4.73 18.99
CA LYS A 121 13.53 -3.32 18.89
C LYS A 121 14.46 -2.46 18.05
N ALA A 122 15.76 -2.77 18.02
CA ALA A 122 16.73 -2.03 17.21
C ALA A 122 16.41 -2.09 15.70
N THR A 123 15.95 -3.23 15.20
CA THR A 123 15.60 -3.41 13.79
C THR A 123 14.37 -2.58 13.41
N ILE A 124 13.30 -2.64 14.20
CA ILE A 124 12.08 -1.86 13.97
C ILE A 124 12.35 -0.35 14.04
N LYS A 125 13.15 0.10 15.02
CA LYS A 125 13.61 1.50 15.10
C LYS A 125 14.41 1.94 13.88
N LYS A 126 15.24 1.06 13.33
CA LYS A 126 16.03 1.34 12.13
C LYS A 126 15.12 1.56 10.93
N ILE A 127 14.19 0.64 10.66
CA ILE A 127 13.20 0.75 9.57
C ILE A 127 12.43 2.08 9.68
N ALA A 128 11.90 2.39 10.88
CA ALA A 128 11.15 3.62 11.11
C ALA A 128 11.99 4.89 10.82
N LYS A 129 13.24 4.91 11.31
CA LYS A 129 14.14 6.04 11.12
C LYS A 129 14.58 6.22 9.66
N GLU A 130 14.85 5.13 8.97
CA GLU A 130 15.24 5.15 7.56
C GLU A 130 14.07 5.64 6.70
N MET A 131 12.85 5.12 6.91
CA MET A 131 11.65 5.59 6.20
C MET A 131 11.42 7.09 6.36
N ILE A 132 11.42 7.63 7.59
CA ILE A 132 11.16 9.07 7.80
C ILE A 132 12.22 9.93 7.11
N LYS A 133 13.49 9.49 7.16
CA LYS A 133 14.58 10.19 6.50
C LYS A 133 14.42 10.19 4.98
N GLU A 134 14.13 9.03 4.39
CA GLU A 134 13.95 8.89 2.94
C GLU A 134 12.73 9.66 2.45
N ARG A 135 11.60 9.54 3.13
CA ARG A 135 10.39 10.32 2.87
C ARG A 135 10.65 11.81 2.84
N ASN A 136 11.28 12.35 3.89
CA ASN A 136 11.50 13.79 3.98
C ASN A 136 12.43 14.28 2.86
N ASN A 137 13.51 13.54 2.56
CA ASN A 137 14.40 13.88 1.47
C ASN A 137 13.70 13.88 0.10
N GLU A 138 12.85 12.88 -0.17
CA GLU A 138 12.13 12.76 -1.44
C GLU A 138 11.04 13.84 -1.57
N VAL A 139 10.35 14.15 -0.48
CA VAL A 139 9.37 15.25 -0.43
C VAL A 139 10.04 16.60 -0.69
N GLU A 140 11.19 16.86 -0.07
CA GLU A 140 11.94 18.11 -0.29
C GLU A 140 12.39 18.23 -1.76
N GLN A 141 12.92 17.16 -2.35
CA GLN A 141 13.31 17.13 -3.75
C GLN A 141 12.11 17.35 -4.69
N ALA A 142 11.00 16.65 -4.46
CA ALA A 142 9.80 16.79 -5.27
C ALA A 142 9.20 18.19 -5.16
N ASP A 143 9.18 18.79 -3.97
CA ASP A 143 8.72 20.17 -3.79
C ASP A 143 9.58 21.15 -4.60
N GLU A 144 10.91 21.06 -4.49
CA GLU A 144 11.82 21.90 -5.28
C GLU A 144 11.58 21.76 -6.80
N GLU A 145 11.39 20.54 -7.29
CA GLU A 145 11.12 20.26 -8.70
C GLU A 145 9.77 20.83 -9.16
N ILE A 146 8.72 20.67 -8.37
CA ILE A 146 7.38 21.21 -8.66
C ILE A 146 7.42 22.74 -8.68
N GLN A 147 8.06 23.37 -7.70
CA GLN A 147 8.19 24.83 -7.67
C GLN A 147 8.98 25.33 -8.88
N LYS A 148 10.10 24.68 -9.21
CA LYS A 148 10.90 25.03 -10.39
C LYS A 148 10.09 24.90 -11.68
N TYR A 149 9.40 23.78 -11.88
CA TYR A 149 8.53 23.56 -13.04
C TYR A 149 7.45 24.65 -13.16
N ASN A 150 6.77 24.97 -12.05
CA ASN A 150 5.73 26.00 -12.04
C ASN A 150 6.29 27.40 -12.35
N ASN A 151 7.49 27.71 -11.89
CA ASN A 151 8.17 28.98 -12.18
C ASN A 151 8.64 29.08 -13.64
N GLU A 152 8.98 27.96 -14.26
CA GLU A 152 9.38 27.91 -15.68
C GLU A 152 8.17 27.96 -16.62
N MET A 153 7.05 27.37 -16.22
CA MET A 153 5.86 27.24 -17.08
C MET A 153 4.89 28.41 -17.02
N TYR A 154 4.84 29.15 -15.91
CA TYR A 154 3.83 30.16 -15.66
C TYR A 154 4.43 31.49 -15.21
N THR A 155 3.89 32.58 -15.74
CA THR A 155 4.16 33.92 -15.21
C THR A 155 3.57 34.09 -13.80
N ASP A 156 4.03 35.11 -13.08
CA ASP A 156 3.54 35.42 -11.73
C ASP A 156 2.00 35.61 -11.70
N GLU A 157 1.45 36.33 -12.67
CA GLU A 157 0.02 36.59 -12.78
C GLU A 157 -0.77 35.30 -13.04
N GLU A 158 -0.26 34.42 -13.89
CA GLU A 158 -0.88 33.11 -14.16
C GLU A 158 -0.83 32.19 -12.94
N ARG A 159 0.28 32.20 -12.18
CA ARG A 159 0.39 31.43 -10.93
C ARG A 159 -0.62 31.89 -9.90
N VAL A 160 -0.84 33.19 -9.75
CA VAL A 160 -1.88 33.73 -8.88
C VAL A 160 -3.26 33.25 -9.33
N GLY A 161 -3.55 33.33 -10.63
CA GLY A 161 -4.81 32.85 -11.21
C GLY A 161 -5.04 31.33 -11.08
N LYS A 162 -3.96 30.54 -11.11
CA LYS A 162 -3.99 29.07 -11.04
C LYS A 162 -3.70 28.50 -9.65
N ARG A 163 -3.51 29.35 -8.64
CA ARG A 163 -3.01 28.96 -7.31
C ARG A 163 -3.72 27.76 -6.72
N SER A 164 -5.06 27.72 -6.79
CA SER A 164 -5.84 26.59 -6.25
C SER A 164 -5.56 25.28 -6.97
N GLY A 165 -5.41 25.29 -8.30
CA GLY A 165 -5.11 24.09 -9.07
C GLY A 165 -3.67 23.61 -8.89
N LEU A 166 -2.72 24.54 -8.82
CA LEU A 166 -1.31 24.22 -8.54
C LEU A 166 -1.15 23.65 -7.13
N GLN A 167 -1.84 24.22 -6.14
CA GLN A 167 -1.87 23.72 -4.78
C GLN A 167 -2.41 22.29 -4.73
N LEU A 168 -3.54 22.00 -5.38
CA LEU A 168 -4.11 20.64 -5.41
C LEU A 168 -3.15 19.63 -6.04
N SER A 169 -2.54 19.96 -7.18
CA SER A 169 -1.57 19.08 -7.84
C SER A 169 -0.34 18.81 -6.97
N TRP A 170 0.12 19.84 -6.25
CA TRP A 170 1.22 19.70 -5.31
C TRP A 170 0.85 18.81 -4.12
N GLU A 171 -0.33 19.01 -3.52
CA GLU A 171 -0.80 18.18 -2.40
C GLU A 171 -0.94 16.71 -2.79
N GLU A 172 -1.44 16.43 -4.01
CA GLU A 172 -1.52 15.07 -4.55
C GLU A 172 -0.12 14.45 -4.71
N SER A 173 0.80 15.15 -5.36
CA SER A 173 2.16 14.64 -5.62
C SER A 173 2.95 14.39 -4.33
N ILE A 174 2.95 15.35 -3.40
CA ILE A 174 3.65 15.20 -2.11
C ILE A 174 2.94 14.16 -1.24
N GLY A 175 1.61 14.12 -1.27
CA GLY A 175 0.81 13.15 -0.53
C GLY A 175 1.07 11.71 -0.96
N ASP A 176 1.24 11.48 -2.26
CA ASP A 176 1.56 10.16 -2.80
C ASP A 176 2.91 9.64 -2.28
N ILE A 177 3.95 10.50 -2.27
CA ILE A 177 5.28 10.17 -1.72
C ILE A 177 5.15 9.78 -0.24
N ILE A 178 4.49 10.61 0.56
CA ILE A 178 4.28 10.35 2.00
C ILE A 178 3.60 8.99 2.20
N SER A 179 2.52 8.74 1.46
CA SER A 179 1.77 7.49 1.61
C SER A 179 2.60 6.28 1.19
N ALA A 180 3.38 6.37 0.10
CA ALA A 180 4.24 5.29 -0.37
C ALA A 180 5.26 4.86 0.69
N HIS A 181 5.85 5.82 1.38
CA HIS A 181 6.80 5.56 2.47
C HIS A 181 6.15 4.89 3.68
N TYR A 182 4.96 5.35 4.10
CA TYR A 182 4.20 4.66 5.16
C TYR A 182 3.81 3.23 4.75
N LYS A 183 3.29 3.04 3.53
CA LYS A 183 2.93 1.72 2.97
C LYS A 183 4.14 0.77 3.01
N SER A 184 5.30 1.23 2.57
CA SER A 184 6.54 0.45 2.57
C SER A 184 6.96 0.02 3.97
N ALA A 185 6.97 0.95 4.93
CA ALA A 185 7.35 0.62 6.30
C ALA A 185 6.35 -0.31 7.00
N ILE A 186 5.05 -0.16 6.76
CA ILE A 186 4.02 -1.09 7.28
C ILE A 186 4.24 -2.50 6.74
N MET A 187 4.56 -2.62 5.45
CA MET A 187 4.89 -3.90 4.82
C MET A 187 6.17 -4.51 5.43
N GLU A 188 7.20 -3.71 5.70
CA GLU A 188 8.43 -4.18 6.34
C GLU A 188 8.22 -4.61 7.80
N PHE A 189 7.47 -3.83 8.58
CA PHE A 189 7.06 -4.21 9.93
C PHE A 189 6.28 -5.52 9.92
N THR A 190 5.36 -5.68 8.96
CA THR A 190 4.57 -6.90 8.81
C THR A 190 5.45 -8.10 8.47
N ARG A 191 6.36 -7.98 7.51
CA ARG A 191 7.33 -9.06 7.20
C ARG A 191 8.18 -9.42 8.40
N PHE A 192 8.64 -8.42 9.15
CA PHE A 192 9.41 -8.62 10.36
C PHE A 192 8.61 -9.43 11.39
N ILE A 193 7.40 -8.99 11.76
CA ILE A 193 6.64 -9.70 12.80
C ILE A 193 6.18 -11.08 12.33
N LEU A 194 5.82 -11.27 11.06
CA LEU A 194 5.49 -12.61 10.53
C LEU A 194 6.68 -13.59 10.62
N GLN A 195 7.91 -13.08 10.50
CA GLN A 195 9.13 -13.88 10.61
C GLN A 195 9.48 -14.20 12.07
N TYR A 196 9.36 -13.23 12.97
CA TYR A 196 9.93 -13.32 14.33
C TYR A 196 8.90 -13.56 15.42
N ASP A 197 7.68 -13.06 15.27
CA ASP A 197 6.57 -13.25 16.20
C ASP A 197 5.22 -13.27 15.45
N PRO A 198 4.92 -14.34 14.71
CA PRO A 198 3.66 -14.47 13.98
C PRO A 198 2.45 -14.48 14.91
N HIS A 199 2.63 -14.84 16.19
CA HIS A 199 1.55 -14.80 17.17
C HIS A 199 1.11 -13.36 17.46
N LEU A 200 2.03 -12.41 17.53
CA LEU A 200 1.69 -10.99 17.67
C LEU A 200 0.85 -10.50 16.48
N PHE A 201 1.23 -10.87 15.25
CA PHE A 201 0.43 -10.54 14.06
C PHE A 201 -1.00 -11.10 14.17
N MET A 202 -1.14 -12.37 14.58
CA MET A 202 -2.45 -13.01 14.79
C MET A 202 -3.27 -12.32 15.89
N GLN A 203 -2.64 -11.80 16.96
CA GLN A 203 -3.35 -11.08 18.02
C GLN A 203 -3.89 -9.72 17.53
N ILE A 204 -3.10 -9.01 16.73
CA ILE A 204 -3.51 -7.72 16.17
C ILE A 204 -4.65 -7.94 15.16
N PHE A 205 -4.47 -8.84 14.20
CA PHE A 205 -5.39 -9.05 13.07
C PHE A 205 -6.24 -10.32 13.26
N HIS A 206 -6.79 -10.53 14.46
CA HIS A 206 -7.37 -11.80 14.89
C HIS A 206 -8.62 -12.26 14.12
N THR A 207 -9.43 -11.34 13.58
CA THR A 207 -10.64 -11.69 12.84
C THR A 207 -10.34 -12.21 11.44
N HIS A 208 -9.42 -11.55 10.73
CA HIS A 208 -9.10 -11.84 9.32
C HIS A 208 -7.59 -11.95 9.08
N THR A 209 -6.91 -12.77 9.90
CA THR A 209 -5.44 -12.87 9.90
C THR A 209 -4.86 -13.21 8.52
N GLU A 210 -5.41 -14.22 7.84
CA GLU A 210 -4.85 -14.67 6.56
C GLU A 210 -5.04 -13.63 5.45
N GLU A 211 -6.14 -12.90 5.49
CA GLU A 211 -6.44 -11.81 4.56
C GLU A 211 -5.47 -10.65 4.78
N TYR A 212 -5.31 -10.19 6.02
CA TYR A 212 -4.38 -9.10 6.33
C TYR A 212 -2.92 -9.47 6.06
N LYS A 213 -2.56 -10.75 6.23
CA LYS A 213 -1.23 -11.25 5.86
C LYS A 213 -0.97 -11.08 4.36
N ILE A 214 -1.97 -11.32 3.51
CA ILE A 214 -1.86 -11.11 2.06
C ILE A 214 -1.83 -9.61 1.75
N ILE A 215 -2.80 -8.86 2.28
CA ILE A 215 -2.99 -7.42 2.06
C ILE A 215 -1.70 -6.65 2.36
N PHE A 216 -1.11 -6.82 3.55
CA PHE A 216 0.07 -6.04 3.95
C PHE A 216 1.38 -6.47 3.27
N GLN A 217 1.37 -7.54 2.47
CA GLN A 217 2.54 -7.98 1.70
C GLN A 217 2.42 -7.68 0.21
N ASP A 218 1.25 -7.26 -0.25
CA ASP A 218 0.99 -6.86 -1.64
C ASP A 218 1.40 -5.40 -1.86
N LYS A 219 2.22 -5.18 -2.90
CA LYS A 219 2.73 -3.84 -3.25
C LYS A 219 1.70 -3.00 -4.00
N GLU A 220 0.75 -3.65 -4.67
CA GLU A 220 -0.27 -2.99 -5.49
C GLU A 220 -1.54 -2.68 -4.69
N ILE A 221 -1.53 -2.95 -3.38
CA ILE A 221 -2.69 -2.75 -2.53
C ILE A 221 -2.94 -1.27 -2.26
N GLU A 222 -4.19 -0.86 -2.43
CA GLU A 222 -4.59 0.51 -2.10
C GLU A 222 -4.84 0.63 -0.60
N TYR A 223 -3.98 1.36 0.11
CA TYR A 223 -4.15 1.55 1.55
C TYR A 223 -5.38 2.38 1.91
N TYR A 224 -5.94 3.10 0.93
CA TYR A 224 -7.29 3.62 1.04
C TYR A 224 -8.28 2.51 1.41
N ASP A 225 -8.30 1.40 0.67
CA ASP A 225 -9.17 0.25 0.92
C ASP A 225 -8.74 -0.50 2.20
N VAL A 226 -7.45 -0.57 2.51
CA VAL A 226 -6.95 -1.17 3.75
C VAL A 226 -7.50 -0.48 5.00
N LEU A 227 -7.48 0.86 5.03
CA LEU A 227 -8.01 1.63 6.15
C LEU A 227 -9.51 1.40 6.34
N GLY A 228 -10.28 1.35 5.26
CA GLY A 228 -11.71 1.01 5.32
C GLY A 228 -11.96 -0.40 5.86
N ALA A 229 -11.18 -1.38 5.41
CA ALA A 229 -11.26 -2.75 5.91
C ALA A 229 -10.95 -2.83 7.41
N LEU A 230 -9.86 -2.19 7.86
CA LEU A 230 -9.48 -2.12 9.28
C LEU A 230 -10.56 -1.47 10.14
N TYR A 231 -11.20 -0.40 9.62
CA TYR A 231 -12.28 0.29 10.31
C TYR A 231 -13.53 -0.58 10.46
N LEU A 232 -13.95 -1.25 9.37
CA LEU A 232 -15.09 -2.17 9.41
C LEU A 232 -14.86 -3.39 10.30
N ASP A 233 -13.61 -3.85 10.38
CA ASP A 233 -13.21 -4.95 11.26
C ASP A 233 -13.00 -4.50 12.72
N ASN A 234 -13.32 -3.25 13.05
CA ASN A 234 -13.14 -2.63 14.38
C ASN A 234 -11.70 -2.74 14.91
N LEU A 235 -10.71 -2.73 14.02
CA LEU A 235 -9.30 -2.76 14.38
C LEU A 235 -8.73 -1.36 14.59
N ILE A 236 -9.28 -0.36 13.90
CA ILE A 236 -8.96 1.05 14.08
C ILE A 236 -10.18 1.87 14.52
N ASP A 237 -9.93 2.99 15.19
CA ASP A 237 -10.96 4.01 15.45
C ASP A 237 -11.13 4.98 14.26
N LYS A 238 -12.02 5.97 14.42
CA LYS A 238 -12.28 6.99 13.40
C LYS A 238 -11.08 7.88 13.05
N THR A 239 -10.02 7.87 13.87
CA THR A 239 -8.80 8.63 13.63
C THR A 239 -7.75 7.82 12.87
N GLY A 240 -7.97 6.52 12.66
CA GLY A 240 -7.00 5.60 12.06
C GLY A 240 -6.14 4.84 13.07
N LYS A 241 -6.29 5.08 14.38
CA LYS A 241 -5.45 4.44 15.40
C LYS A 241 -5.91 3.02 15.66
N LEU A 242 -4.99 2.07 15.72
CA LEU A 242 -5.26 0.72 16.19
C LEU A 242 -5.79 0.74 17.63
N ILE A 243 -6.90 0.05 17.86
CA ILE A 243 -7.58 -0.05 19.17
C ILE A 243 -7.52 -1.46 19.77
N VAL A 244 -6.78 -2.36 19.12
CA VAL A 244 -6.64 -3.75 19.56
C VAL A 244 -5.90 -3.84 20.89
N LYS A 245 -6.37 -4.74 21.75
CA LYS A 245 -5.68 -5.09 23.00
C LYS A 245 -4.86 -6.34 22.75
N VAL A 246 -3.55 -6.21 22.88
CA VAL A 246 -2.63 -7.34 22.87
C VAL A 246 -2.33 -7.70 24.32
N ASP A 247 -2.73 -8.89 24.75
CA ASP A 247 -2.41 -9.37 26.09
C ASP A 247 -0.89 -9.60 26.18
N SER A 248 -0.21 -8.80 27.00
CA SER A 248 1.20 -8.96 27.29
C SER A 248 1.44 -10.29 28.02
N LYS A 249 2.35 -11.12 27.50
CA LYS A 249 2.82 -12.33 28.18
C LYS A 249 3.58 -12.00 29.46
#